data_AF-A0A522V0M8-F1
#
_entry.id   AF-A0A522V0M8-F1
#
_cell.length_a   1.000
_cell.length_b   1.000
_cell.length_c   1.000
_cell.angle_alpha   90.00
_cell.angle_beta   90.00
_cell.angle_gamma   90.00
#
_symmetry.space_group_name_H-M   'P 1'
#
loop_
_entity.id
_entity.type
_entity.pdbx_description
1 polymer ?
#
loop_
_entity_poly.entity_id
_entity_poly.type
_entity_poly.pdbx_seq_one_letter_code
_entity_poly.pdbx_strand_id
1 'polypeptide(L)' 'METLKQEAIRVISKLPETSSLDDIMYELYVVDKVKKGREAVEHGETISIEDLKREMQSRKEL' A
#
# COMPACT_ATOMS: atom_id res chain seq x y z
N MET A 1 6.15 3.66 18.57
CA MET A 1 6.30 3.55 17.11
C MET A 1 6.77 2.15 16.81
N GLU A 2 6.02 1.40 16.01
CA GLU A 2 6.48 0.10 15.55
C GLU A 2 7.37 0.28 14.32
N THR A 3 8.43 -0.52 14.22
CA THR A 3 9.31 -0.51 13.05
C THR A 3 8.67 -1.25 11.88
N LEU A 4 9.07 -0.92 10.65
CA LEU A 4 8.60 -1.64 9.45
C LEU A 4 8.83 -3.16 9.56
N LYS A 5 9.94 -3.58 10.18
CA LYS A 5 10.25 -4.99 10.40
C LYS A 5 9.24 -5.67 11.34
N GLN A 6 8.88 -5.01 12.44
CA GLN A 6 7.91 -5.55 13.40
C GLN A 6 6.51 -5.66 12.79
N GLU A 7 6.11 -4.66 12.02
CA GLU A 7 4.84 -4.66 11.30
C GLU A 7 4.79 -5.77 10.24
N ALA A 8 5.85 -5.93 9.45
CA ALA A 8 5.98 -7.03 8.49
C ALA A 8 5.86 -8.40 9.16
N ILE A 9 6.61 -8.65 10.25
CA ILE A 9 6.55 -9.91 11.00
C ILE A 9 5.14 -10.16 11.51
N ARG A 10 4.47 -9.14 12.06
CA ARG A 10 3.10 -9.29 12.57
C ARG A 10 2.13 -9.66 11.46
N VAL A 11 2.19 -9.00 10.31
CA VAL A 11 1.25 -9.30 9.21
C VAL A 11 1.49 -10.71 8.68
N ILE A 12 2.75 -11.10 8.48
CA ILE A 12 3.11 -12.47 8.09
C ILE A 12 2.61 -13.49 9.13
N SER A 13 2.74 -13.21 10.43
CA SER A 13 2.30 -14.13 11.50
C SER A 13 0.79 -14.36 11.58
N LYS A 14 -0.01 -13.55 10.87
CA LYS A 14 -1.46 -13.70 10.77
C LYS A 14 -1.90 -14.52 9.55
N LEU A 15 -0.98 -14.81 8.63
CA LEU A 15 -1.27 -15.61 7.46
C LEU A 15 -1.46 -17.09 7.85
N PRO A 16 -2.33 -17.83 7.14
CA PRO A 16 -2.39 -19.27 7.27
C PRO A 16 -1.03 -19.93 7.00
N GLU A 17 -0.74 -21.04 7.68
CA GLU A 17 0.45 -21.86 7.41
C GLU A 17 0.49 -22.40 5.97
N THR A 18 -0.66 -22.45 5.30
CA THR A 18 -0.79 -22.86 3.89
C THR A 18 -0.56 -21.72 2.89
N SER A 19 -0.26 -20.51 3.36
CA SER A 19 -0.02 -19.37 2.49
C SER A 19 1.18 -19.58 1.60
N SER A 20 1.03 -19.18 0.33
CA SER A 20 2.09 -19.18 -0.65
C SER A 20 3.03 -17.98 -0.46
N LEU A 21 4.16 -18.00 -1.17
CA LEU A 21 5.05 -16.84 -1.22
C LEU A 21 4.35 -15.62 -1.82
N ASP A 22 3.45 -15.81 -2.79
CA ASP A 22 2.71 -14.73 -3.43
C ASP A 22 1.76 -14.04 -2.43
N ASP A 23 1.12 -14.81 -1.55
CA ASP A 23 0.26 -14.26 -0.48
C ASP A 23 1.09 -13.41 0.50
N ILE A 24 2.26 -13.91 0.90
CA ILE A 24 3.19 -13.18 1.78
C ILE A 24 3.63 -11.86 1.12
N MET A 25 4.02 -11.92 -0.16
CA MET A 25 4.44 -10.73 -0.90
C MET A 25 3.30 -9.72 -1.06
N TYR A 26 2.08 -10.19 -1.34
CA TYR A 26 0.91 -9.33 -1.46
C TYR A 26 0.64 -8.58 -0.16
N GLU A 27 0.64 -9.27 0.98
CA GLU A 27 0.43 -8.63 2.29
C GLU A 27 1.50 -7.58 2.59
N LEU A 28 2.78 -7.89 2.34
CA LEU A 28 3.87 -6.94 2.52
C LEU A 28 3.73 -5.71 1.61
N TYR A 29 3.28 -5.91 0.37
CA TYR A 29 3.03 -4.83 -0.57
C TYR A 29 1.92 -3.90 -0.09
N VAL A 30 0.81 -4.44 0.41
CA VAL A 30 -0.30 -3.65 0.93
C VAL A 30 0.15 -2.81 2.14
N VAL A 31 0.89 -3.40 3.07
CA VAL A 31 1.47 -2.70 4.22
C VAL A 31 2.32 -1.51 3.78
N ASP A 32 3.24 -1.73 2.84
CA ASP A 32 4.11 -0.67 2.30
C ASP A 32 3.29 0.45 1.63
N LYS A 33 2.27 0.10 0.84
CA LYS A 33 1.39 1.08 0.18
C LYS A 33 0.60 1.93 1.17
N VAL A 34 0.04 1.32 2.21
CA VAL A 34 -0.69 2.06 3.24
C VAL A 34 0.25 3.01 3.97
N LYS A 35 1.43 2.54 4.37
CA LYS A 35 2.42 3.37 5.07
C LYS A 35 2.85 4.58 4.22
N LYS A 36 3.25 4.36 2.97
CA LYS A 36 3.62 5.43 2.04
C LYS A 36 2.47 6.39 1.79
N GLY A 37 1.23 5.90 1.68
CA GLY A 37 0.05 6.74 1.53
C GLY A 37 -0.17 7.65 2.73
N ARG A 38 0.06 7.16 3.96
CA ARG A 38 -0.01 7.99 5.18
C ARG A 38 1.08 9.05 5.22
N GLU A 39 2.33 8.69 4.91
CA GLU A 39 3.45 9.62 4.84
C GLU A 39 3.21 10.71 3.78
N ALA A 40 2.68 10.34 2.60
CA ALA A 40 2.31 11.29 1.55
C ALA A 40 1.24 12.29 2.04
N VAL A 41 0.20 11.83 2.74
CA VAL A 41 -0.82 12.70 3.33
C VAL A 41 -0.21 13.66 4.37
N GLU A 42 0.67 13.17 5.24
CA GLU A 42 1.37 13.99 6.24
C GLU A 42 2.25 15.07 5.60
N HIS A 43 2.84 14.80 4.44
CA HIS A 43 3.63 15.77 3.66
C HIS A 43 2.80 16.64 2.70
N GLY A 44 1.47 16.47 2.67
CA GLY A 44 0.59 17.21 1.75
C GLY A 44 0.70 16.77 0.28
N GLU A 45 1.33 15.62 0.01
CA GLU A 45 1.44 14.99 -1.31
C GLU A 45 0.11 14.31 -1.71
N THR A 46 -0.94 15.13 -1.84
CA THR A 46 -2.29 14.69 -2.18
C THR A 46 -2.78 15.42 -3.43
N ILE A 47 -3.74 14.82 -4.12
CA ILE A 47 -4.40 15.42 -5.29
C ILE A 47 -5.88 15.59 -5.02
N SER A 48 -6.52 16.54 -5.70
CA SER A 48 -7.97 16.68 -5.66
C SER A 48 -8.66 15.52 -6.37
N ILE A 49 -9.94 15.30 -6.05
CA ILE A 49 -10.77 14.29 -6.73
C ILE A 49 -10.91 14.62 -8.21
N GLU A 50 -10.98 15.91 -8.55
CA GLU A 50 -11.05 16.41 -9.92
C GLU A 50 -9.78 16.06 -10.70
N ASP A 51 -8.61 16.24 -10.10
CA ASP A 51 -7.33 15.90 -10.72
C ASP A 51 -7.17 14.39 -10.91
N LEU A 52 -7.56 13.60 -9.91
CA LEU A 52 -7.56 12.13 -10.00
C LEU A 52 -8.43 11.64 -11.17
N LYS A 53 -9.64 12.19 -11.33
CA LYS A 53 -10.53 11.81 -12.43
C LYS A 53 -9.94 12.14 -13.80
N ARG A 54 -9.25 13.29 -13.94
CA ARG A 54 -8.56 13.67 -15.18
C ARG A 54 -7.43 12.70 -15.51
N GLU A 55 -6.62 12.32 -14.53
CA GLU A 55 -5.53 11.36 -14.71
C GLU A 55 -6.03 9.95 -15.07
N MET A 56 -7.10 9.49 -14.43
CA MET A 56 -7.68 8.18 -14.74
C MET A 56 -8.25 8.12 -16.16
N GLN A 57 -8.75 9.23 -16.69
CA GLN A 57 -9.29 9.30 -18.05
C GLN A 57 -8.17 9.30 -19.10
N SER A 58 -7.07 10.04 -18.89
CA SER A 58 -5.95 10.08 -19.84
C SER A 58 -5.23 8.73 -19.97
N ARG A 59 -5.18 7.94 -18.90
CA ARG A 59 -4.59 6.59 -18.91
C ARG A 59 -5.41 5.53 -19.65
N LYS A 60 -6.71 5.76 -19.90
CA LYS A 60 -7.56 4.86 -20.69
C LYS A 60 -7.35 4.98 -22.20
N GLU A 61 -6.63 6.01 -22.64
CA GLU A 61 -6.37 6.31 -24.05
C GLU A 61 -5.03 5.74 -24.55
N LEU A 62 -4.29 5.03 -23.68
CA LEU A 62 -3.08 4.25 -23.96
C LEU A 62 -3.41 2.75 -23.99
#